data_AF-A0A7S3X5K5-F1
#
_entry.id   AF-A0A7S3X5K5-F1
#
_cell.length_a   1.000
_cell.length_b   1.000
_cell.length_c   1.000
_cell.angle_alpha   90.00
_cell.angle_beta   90.00
_cell.angle_gamma   90.00
#
_symmetry.space_group_name_H-M   'P 1'
#
loop_
_entity.id
_entity.type
_entity.pdbx_description
1 polymer ?
#
loop_
_entity_poly.entity_id
_entity_poly.type
_entity_poly.pdbx_seq_one_letter_code
_entity_poly.pdbx_strand_id
1 'polypeptide(L)'
;DTLQPQMLFAFAAALEALRPSRVPGFAFGWLELVAHRAFMPKLLLAKGQKGWPRLQSLLVSLFGFMYPALSTSRLAPPIDHLYRGALRVLLVLLHDFPEFLCDYHLAFCDAIPHTCIQMRNLVLSAFPRNMMLPDPFAPNLKVDLLSEISQPPTILSVYTSTLSAAGVLEPLDTFLKSRGPASLLLDIRSRLSSPDGSYRVSVINALVLHIGVHAISHGLASPSALPSSAPVECLAGLAAELPADGRYLFLNGLANQLRYPNNHTHYFSCVLLLMFAEARDETLQEQITRVLVERLIVHRPHPWGLLVTFIELIKNKRYAFWTKAFTRCAPEVERLFESVARSCMAGGAAAGAPVSEHEAVAQ
;
A
#
# COMPACT_ATOMS: atom_id res chain seq x y z
N ASP A 1 20.89 -32.06 -4.03
CA ASP A 1 20.43 -32.43 -2.69
C ASP A 1 18.99 -32.05 -2.39
N THR A 2 18.13 -33.06 -2.31
CA THR A 2 16.71 -32.93 -1.90
C THR A 2 16.53 -32.65 -0.40
N LEU A 3 17.57 -32.86 0.42
CA LEU A 3 17.58 -32.63 1.87
C LEU A 3 17.57 -31.14 2.23
N GLN A 4 18.18 -30.29 1.41
CA GLN A 4 18.36 -28.87 1.72
C GLN A 4 17.02 -28.08 1.82
N PRO A 5 16.04 -28.26 0.92
CA PRO A 5 14.73 -27.61 1.05
C PRO A 5 13.90 -28.13 2.24
N GLN A 6 13.97 -29.43 2.54
CA GLN A 6 13.22 -30.03 3.66
C GLN A 6 13.68 -29.46 5.00
N MET A 7 15.01 -29.31 5.18
CA MET A 7 15.57 -28.67 6.36
C MET A 7 15.10 -27.22 6.51
N LEU A 8 15.19 -26.41 5.45
CA LEU A 8 14.72 -25.02 5.48
C LEU A 8 13.24 -24.91 5.88
N PHE A 9 12.40 -25.83 5.39
CA PHE A 9 10.98 -25.85 5.72
C PHE A 9 10.71 -26.30 7.16
N ALA A 10 11.52 -27.22 7.70
CA ALA A 10 11.48 -27.59 9.12
C ALA A 10 11.89 -26.40 10.01
N PHE A 11 12.96 -25.68 9.66
CA PHE A 11 13.36 -24.46 10.36
C PHE A 11 12.27 -23.39 10.32
N ALA A 12 11.65 -23.15 9.15
CA ALA A 12 10.55 -22.19 9.04
C ALA A 12 9.36 -22.57 9.94
N ALA A 13 9.01 -23.87 10.00
CA ALA A 13 7.94 -24.36 10.87
C ALA A 13 8.29 -24.20 12.36
N ALA A 14 9.54 -24.49 12.74
CA ALA A 14 10.02 -24.28 14.10
C ALA A 14 10.00 -22.80 14.50
N LEU A 15 10.44 -21.91 13.61
CA LEU A 15 10.39 -20.45 13.85
C LEU A 15 8.95 -19.95 13.95
N GLU A 16 8.01 -20.43 13.14
CA GLU A 16 6.59 -20.08 13.28
C GLU A 16 6.02 -20.57 14.62
N ALA A 17 6.39 -21.78 15.05
CA ALA A 17 6.00 -22.30 16.37
C ALA A 17 6.55 -21.45 17.54
N LEU A 18 7.73 -20.84 17.35
CA LEU A 18 8.42 -19.95 18.28
C LEU A 18 8.18 -18.46 18.01
N ARG A 19 7.14 -18.11 17.24
CA ARG A 19 6.85 -16.71 16.88
C ARG A 19 6.82 -15.77 18.09
N PRO A 20 7.15 -14.48 17.91
CA PRO A 20 7.26 -13.52 19.02
C PRO A 20 6.01 -13.40 19.90
N SER A 21 4.80 -13.57 19.35
CA SER A 21 3.56 -13.57 20.14
C SER A 21 3.42 -14.75 21.10
N ARG A 22 4.17 -15.84 20.90
CA ARG A 22 4.22 -17.00 21.80
C ARG A 22 5.41 -16.95 22.74
N VAL A 23 6.56 -16.48 22.27
CA VAL A 23 7.80 -16.38 23.06
C VAL A 23 8.38 -14.96 22.95
N PRO A 24 7.77 -13.94 23.60
CA PRO A 24 8.17 -12.54 23.43
C PRO A 24 9.64 -12.27 23.81
N GLY A 25 10.15 -12.94 24.85
CA GLY A 25 11.55 -12.80 25.29
C GLY A 25 12.58 -13.26 24.25
N PHE A 26 12.16 -14.01 23.24
CA PHE A 26 13.02 -14.48 22.15
C PHE A 26 12.88 -13.64 20.87
N ALA A 27 12.09 -12.56 20.86
CA ALA A 27 11.76 -11.81 19.63
C ALA A 27 12.99 -11.32 18.84
N PHE A 28 14.05 -10.87 19.53
CA PHE A 28 15.29 -10.41 18.89
C PHE A 28 16.05 -11.57 18.22
N GLY A 29 16.34 -12.63 18.95
CA GLY A 29 17.01 -13.82 18.40
C GLY A 29 16.17 -14.50 17.32
N TRP A 30 14.85 -14.47 17.46
CA TRP A 30 13.91 -14.94 16.44
C TRP A 30 14.07 -14.13 15.14
N LEU A 31 14.11 -12.81 15.22
CA LEU A 31 14.27 -11.95 14.03
C LEU A 31 15.63 -12.16 13.37
N GLU A 32 16.70 -12.29 14.16
CA GLU A 32 18.04 -12.59 13.65
C GLU A 32 18.08 -13.91 12.88
N LEU A 33 17.42 -14.96 13.39
CA LEU A 33 17.34 -16.26 12.71
C LEU A 33 16.50 -16.19 11.44
N VAL A 34 15.35 -15.52 11.48
CA VAL A 34 14.49 -15.33 10.31
C VAL A 34 15.21 -14.54 9.23
N ALA A 35 15.96 -13.50 9.59
CA ALA A 35 16.69 -12.66 8.65
C ALA A 35 18.08 -13.21 8.27
N HIS A 36 18.50 -14.35 8.83
CA HIS A 36 19.86 -14.83 8.69
C HIS A 36 20.20 -15.17 7.22
N ARG A 37 21.40 -14.78 6.77
CA ARG A 37 21.89 -15.01 5.39
C ARG A 37 21.88 -16.47 4.94
N ALA A 38 21.99 -17.42 5.88
CA ALA A 38 21.93 -18.85 5.58
C ALA A 38 20.50 -19.41 5.52
N PHE A 39 19.48 -18.61 5.87
CA PHE A 39 18.08 -19.01 5.94
C PHE A 39 17.21 -18.23 4.95
N MET A 40 17.01 -16.92 5.12
CA MET A 40 16.06 -16.13 4.33
C MET A 40 16.31 -16.18 2.82
N PRO A 41 17.52 -15.90 2.30
CA PRO A 41 17.78 -15.99 0.86
C PRO A 41 17.56 -17.41 0.31
N LYS A 42 18.00 -18.44 1.05
CA LYS A 42 17.84 -19.84 0.61
C LYS A 42 16.38 -20.27 0.60
N LEU A 43 15.58 -19.78 1.55
CA LEU A 43 14.14 -20.03 1.59
C LEU A 43 13.45 -19.35 0.40
N LEU A 44 13.80 -18.10 0.09
CA LEU A 44 13.24 -17.35 -1.05
C LEU A 44 13.64 -17.91 -2.42
N LEU A 45 14.85 -18.45 -2.54
CA LEU A 45 15.37 -19.10 -3.74
C LEU A 45 14.93 -20.56 -3.89
N ALA A 46 14.11 -21.08 -2.97
CA ALA A 46 13.59 -22.44 -3.07
C ALA A 46 12.79 -22.63 -4.38
N LYS A 47 13.05 -23.74 -5.08
CA LYS A 47 12.47 -24.05 -6.40
C LYS A 47 10.96 -23.89 -6.41
N GLY A 48 10.45 -23.17 -7.40
CA GLY A 48 9.02 -22.91 -7.58
C GLY A 48 8.41 -22.03 -6.48
N GLN A 49 9.22 -21.14 -5.88
CA GLN A 49 8.79 -20.18 -4.85
C GLN A 49 8.13 -20.83 -3.62
N LYS A 50 8.38 -22.12 -3.38
CA LYS A 50 7.74 -22.88 -2.29
C LYS A 50 8.08 -22.36 -0.89
N GLY A 51 9.17 -21.60 -0.75
CA GLY A 51 9.54 -20.96 0.51
C GLY A 51 8.87 -19.60 0.75
N TRP A 52 8.29 -18.97 -0.27
CA TRP A 52 7.69 -17.64 -0.14
C TRP A 52 6.51 -17.62 0.84
N PRO A 53 5.52 -18.53 0.78
CA PRO A 53 4.42 -18.52 1.75
C PRO A 53 4.90 -18.68 3.21
N ARG A 54 6.01 -19.39 3.41
CA ARG A 54 6.60 -19.62 4.74
C ARG A 54 7.26 -18.36 5.27
N LEU A 55 8.07 -17.66 4.46
CA LEU A 55 8.65 -16.40 4.88
C LEU A 55 7.57 -15.33 5.09
N GLN A 56 6.56 -15.29 4.24
CA GLN A 56 5.45 -14.37 4.38
C GLN A 56 4.72 -14.57 5.71
N SER A 57 4.41 -15.83 6.10
CA SER A 57 3.83 -16.14 7.41
C SER A 57 4.69 -15.63 8.57
N LEU A 58 6.01 -15.89 8.53
CA LEU A 58 6.95 -15.42 9.55
C LEU A 58 6.91 -13.89 9.68
N LEU A 59 7.02 -13.16 8.57
CA LEU A 59 6.99 -11.69 8.59
C LEU A 59 5.64 -11.14 9.06
N VAL A 60 4.52 -11.74 8.66
CA VAL A 60 3.20 -11.35 9.19
C VAL A 60 3.09 -11.62 10.69
N SER A 61 3.65 -12.73 11.18
CA SER A 61 3.73 -13.03 12.62
C SER A 61 4.58 -12.00 13.39
N LEU A 62 5.67 -11.50 12.79
CA LEU A 62 6.47 -10.41 13.35
C LEU A 62 5.67 -9.10 13.38
N PHE A 63 5.09 -8.68 12.26
CA PHE A 63 4.36 -7.42 12.18
C PHE A 63 3.12 -7.42 13.07
N GLY A 64 2.39 -8.54 13.13
CA GLY A 64 1.26 -8.74 14.02
C GLY A 64 1.64 -8.66 15.50
N PHE A 65 2.80 -9.18 15.90
CA PHE A 65 3.32 -9.01 17.26
C PHE A 65 3.62 -7.54 17.60
N MET A 66 4.16 -6.80 16.63
CA MET A 66 4.51 -5.38 16.80
C MET A 66 3.29 -4.45 16.69
N TYR A 67 2.23 -4.87 16.00
CA TYR A 67 1.08 -4.04 15.62
C TYR A 67 0.48 -3.22 16.78
N PRO A 68 0.20 -3.80 17.96
CA PRO A 68 -0.39 -3.04 19.06
C PRO A 68 0.53 -1.91 19.55
N ALA A 69 1.82 -2.19 19.69
CA ALA A 69 2.79 -1.20 20.15
C ALA A 69 3.00 -0.09 19.10
N LEU A 70 3.06 -0.46 17.82
CA LEU A 70 3.21 0.47 16.69
C LEU A 70 1.98 1.33 16.41
N SER A 71 0.82 0.96 16.96
CA SER A 71 -0.41 1.77 16.90
C SER A 71 -0.47 2.84 17.99
N THR A 72 0.49 2.86 18.92
CA THR A 72 0.58 3.88 19.97
C THR A 72 1.54 5.01 19.59
N SER A 73 1.39 6.18 20.21
CA SER A 73 2.22 7.36 19.93
C SER A 73 3.63 7.31 20.54
N ARG A 74 3.91 6.37 21.46
CA ARG A 74 5.20 6.26 22.14
C ARG A 74 5.68 4.82 22.14
N LEU A 75 6.78 4.57 21.44
CA LEU A 75 7.42 3.26 21.41
C LEU A 75 8.35 3.08 22.62
N ALA A 76 8.20 1.96 23.31
CA ALA A 76 9.18 1.54 24.30
C ALA A 76 10.53 1.23 23.60
N PRO A 77 11.69 1.52 24.23
CA PRO A 77 12.99 1.32 23.59
C PRO A 77 13.21 -0.08 22.98
N PRO A 78 12.81 -1.21 23.61
CA PRO A 78 12.96 -2.52 22.99
C PRO A 78 12.16 -2.68 21.69
N ILE A 79 10.96 -2.09 21.62
CA ILE A 79 10.12 -2.13 20.42
C ILE A 79 10.73 -1.26 19.32
N ASP A 80 11.32 -0.10 19.64
CA ASP A 80 12.05 0.72 18.66
C ASP A 80 13.23 -0.05 18.04
N HIS A 81 13.99 -0.79 18.84
CA HIS A 81 15.09 -1.62 18.33
C HIS A 81 14.57 -2.74 17.41
N LEU A 82 13.48 -3.41 17.80
CA LEU A 82 12.86 -4.44 16.98
C LEU A 82 12.32 -3.86 15.66
N TYR A 83 11.75 -2.65 15.70
CA TYR A 83 11.25 -1.91 14.54
C TYR A 83 12.37 -1.57 13.56
N ARG A 84 13.50 -1.07 14.05
CA ARG A 84 14.70 -0.85 13.22
C ARG A 84 15.21 -2.14 12.58
N GLY A 85 15.16 -3.26 13.32
CA GLY A 85 15.45 -4.59 12.78
C GLY A 85 14.51 -4.97 11.64
N ALA A 86 13.20 -4.81 11.84
CA ALA A 86 12.19 -5.09 10.82
C ALA A 86 12.36 -4.23 9.55
N LEU A 87 12.70 -2.93 9.71
CA LEU A 87 13.03 -2.05 8.59
C LEU A 87 14.23 -2.55 7.78
N ARG A 88 15.30 -3.01 8.46
CA ARG A 88 16.48 -3.57 7.77
C ARG A 88 16.12 -4.83 6.98
N VAL A 89 15.27 -5.69 7.53
CA VAL A 89 14.78 -6.88 6.81
C VAL A 89 13.98 -6.47 5.57
N LEU A 90 13.06 -5.51 5.70
CA LEU A 90 12.29 -4.99 4.56
C LEU A 90 13.19 -4.33 3.50
N LEU A 91 14.24 -3.61 3.90
CA LEU A 91 15.22 -3.02 2.97
C LEU A 91 15.98 -4.08 2.17
N VAL A 92 16.46 -5.14 2.83
CA VAL A 92 17.12 -6.26 2.16
C VAL A 92 16.16 -6.95 1.19
N LEU A 93 14.91 -7.20 1.62
CA LEU A 93 13.88 -7.79 0.75
C LEU A 93 13.56 -6.91 -0.45
N LEU A 94 13.47 -5.60 -0.25
CA LEU A 94 13.22 -4.64 -1.33
C LEU A 94 14.35 -4.65 -2.36
N HIS A 95 15.61 -4.74 -1.92
CA HIS A 95 16.75 -4.75 -2.82
C HIS A 95 16.93 -6.10 -3.53
N ASP A 96 16.93 -7.21 -2.78
CA ASP A 96 17.32 -8.53 -3.30
C ASP A 96 16.13 -9.34 -3.87
N PHE A 97 14.93 -9.12 -3.34
CA PHE A 97 13.73 -9.92 -3.62
C PHE A 97 12.45 -9.06 -3.75
N PRO A 98 12.45 -7.98 -4.55
CA PRO A 98 11.32 -7.06 -4.61
C PRO A 98 10.03 -7.74 -5.07
N GLU A 99 10.08 -8.75 -5.94
CA GLU A 99 8.89 -9.48 -6.40
C GLU A 99 8.14 -10.16 -5.24
N PHE A 100 8.86 -10.64 -4.22
CA PHE A 100 8.23 -11.21 -3.03
C PHE A 100 7.40 -10.17 -2.27
N LEU A 101 7.92 -8.95 -2.11
CA LEU A 101 7.17 -7.85 -1.52
C LEU A 101 6.00 -7.40 -2.42
N CYS A 102 6.19 -7.40 -3.75
CA CYS A 102 5.14 -7.06 -4.71
C CYS A 102 3.93 -7.97 -4.59
N ASP A 103 4.18 -9.28 -4.59
CA ASP A 103 3.15 -10.30 -4.71
C ASP A 103 2.36 -10.49 -3.40
N TYR A 104 3.00 -10.24 -2.26
CA TYR A 104 2.41 -10.29 -0.93
C TYR A 104 2.12 -8.91 -0.31
N HIS A 105 2.18 -7.83 -1.10
CA HIS A 105 2.01 -6.46 -0.59
C HIS A 105 0.72 -6.27 0.23
N LEU A 106 -0.38 -6.92 -0.17
CA LEU A 106 -1.66 -6.82 0.52
C LEU A 106 -1.57 -7.44 1.93
N ALA A 107 -1.05 -8.66 2.05
CA ALA A 107 -0.87 -9.33 3.34
C ALA A 107 0.05 -8.54 4.27
N PHE A 108 1.12 -7.92 3.75
CA PHE A 108 1.99 -7.07 4.55
C PHE A 108 1.32 -5.76 4.94
N CYS A 109 0.57 -5.11 4.04
CA CYS A 109 -0.17 -3.90 4.37
C CYS A 109 -1.30 -4.14 5.39
N ASP A 110 -1.88 -5.34 5.41
CA ASP A 110 -2.86 -5.75 6.43
C ASP A 110 -2.19 -5.99 7.81
N ALA A 111 -0.93 -6.43 7.81
CA ALA A 111 -0.19 -6.76 9.03
C ALA A 111 0.62 -5.57 9.59
N ILE A 112 0.82 -4.50 8.83
CA ILE A 112 1.56 -3.30 9.24
C ILE A 112 0.57 -2.16 9.52
N PRO A 113 0.59 -1.54 10.72
CA PRO A 113 -0.30 -0.42 11.03
C PRO A 113 -0.18 0.71 10.01
N HIS A 114 -1.29 1.38 9.74
CA HIS A 114 -1.31 2.50 8.80
C HIS A 114 -0.42 3.67 9.25
N THR A 115 -0.15 3.81 10.55
CA THR A 115 0.78 4.78 11.13
C THR A 115 2.24 4.51 10.77
N CYS A 116 2.59 3.27 10.41
CA CYS A 116 3.95 2.86 10.05
C CYS A 116 4.25 3.14 8.57
N ILE A 117 4.16 4.41 8.20
CA ILE A 117 4.26 4.87 6.81
C ILE A 117 5.54 4.37 6.13
N GLN A 118 6.71 4.49 6.79
CA GLN A 118 7.99 4.04 6.22
C GLN A 118 8.00 2.55 5.87
N MET A 119 7.48 1.69 6.76
CA MET A 119 7.43 0.25 6.52
C MET A 119 6.52 -0.08 5.34
N ARG A 120 5.35 0.58 5.27
CA ARG A 120 4.42 0.39 4.15
C ARG A 120 5.01 0.91 2.85
N ASN A 121 5.72 2.04 2.86
CA ASN A 121 6.41 2.56 1.68
C ASN A 121 7.47 1.59 1.17
N LEU A 122 8.24 0.92 2.05
CA LEU A 122 9.20 -0.10 1.60
C LEU A 122 8.50 -1.24 0.84
N VAL A 123 7.37 -1.73 1.34
CA VAL A 123 6.57 -2.77 0.68
C VAL A 123 5.98 -2.27 -0.64
N LEU A 124 5.36 -1.09 -0.62
CA LEU A 124 4.62 -0.53 -1.75
C LEU A 124 5.50 0.04 -2.87
N SER A 125 6.78 0.33 -2.55
CA SER A 125 7.77 0.77 -3.52
C SER A 125 8.46 -0.39 -4.23
N ALA A 126 8.22 -1.64 -3.82
CA ALA A 126 8.74 -2.80 -4.53
C ALA A 126 8.11 -2.91 -5.93
N PHE A 127 8.93 -3.31 -6.91
CA PHE A 127 8.50 -3.54 -8.29
C PHE A 127 9.35 -4.65 -8.95
N PRO A 128 8.86 -5.31 -10.02
CA PRO A 128 9.62 -6.37 -10.70
C PRO A 128 10.98 -5.87 -11.22
N ARG A 129 12.07 -6.60 -10.96
CA ARG A 129 13.44 -6.13 -11.28
C ARG A 129 13.69 -5.83 -12.75
N ASN A 130 12.99 -6.50 -13.65
CA ASN A 130 13.15 -6.33 -15.09
C ASN A 130 12.31 -5.16 -15.65
N MET A 131 11.58 -4.44 -14.80
CA MET A 131 10.81 -3.27 -15.21
C MET A 131 11.66 -2.01 -15.14
N MET A 132 11.66 -1.24 -16.22
CA MET A 132 12.24 0.09 -16.26
C MET A 132 11.18 1.12 -15.85
N LEU A 133 11.32 1.70 -14.66
CA LEU A 133 10.41 2.73 -14.20
C LEU A 133 10.63 4.04 -14.96
N PRO A 134 9.62 4.61 -15.62
CA PRO A 134 9.70 5.96 -16.15
C PRO A 134 9.92 6.95 -15.01
N ASP A 135 10.72 7.99 -15.22
CA ASP A 135 10.87 9.05 -14.22
C ASP A 135 9.52 9.77 -14.01
N PRO A 136 8.91 9.73 -12.79
CA PRO A 136 7.67 10.45 -12.49
C PRO A 136 7.76 11.96 -12.76
N PHE A 137 8.97 12.52 -12.75
CA PHE A 137 9.20 13.96 -12.87
C PHE A 137 9.47 14.40 -14.31
N ALA A 138 9.55 13.47 -15.27
CA ALA A 138 9.77 13.80 -16.67
C ALA A 138 8.62 14.70 -17.20
N PRO A 139 8.91 15.87 -17.79
CA PRO A 139 7.90 16.86 -18.15
C PRO A 139 6.88 16.37 -19.20
N ASN A 140 7.27 15.37 -20.00
CA ASN A 140 6.44 14.79 -21.06
C ASN A 140 6.01 13.35 -20.75
N LEU A 141 6.01 12.94 -19.48
CA LEU A 141 5.51 11.62 -19.10
C LEU A 141 4.02 11.52 -19.44
N LYS A 142 3.70 10.69 -20.43
CA LYS A 142 2.32 10.36 -20.79
C LYS A 142 1.99 8.98 -20.24
N VAL A 143 1.45 8.95 -19.02
CA VAL A 143 1.13 7.71 -18.30
C VAL A 143 0.21 6.82 -19.13
N ASP A 144 -0.78 7.40 -19.82
CA ASP A 144 -1.74 6.67 -20.65
C ASP A 144 -1.13 5.97 -21.87
N LEU A 145 0.14 6.26 -22.21
CA LEU A 145 0.85 5.63 -23.33
C LEU A 145 1.78 4.50 -22.88
N LEU A 146 1.93 4.28 -21.57
CA LEU A 146 2.77 3.19 -21.05
C LEU A 146 2.08 1.85 -21.30
N SER A 147 2.79 0.89 -21.88
CA SER A 147 2.25 -0.44 -22.19
C SER A 147 1.85 -1.22 -20.93
N GLU A 148 2.56 -0.95 -19.85
CA GLU A 148 2.47 -1.62 -18.56
C GLU A 148 1.14 -1.35 -17.85
N ILE A 149 0.51 -0.19 -18.10
CA ILE A 149 -0.78 0.18 -17.47
C ILE A 149 -1.94 -0.70 -17.92
N SER A 150 -1.74 -1.54 -18.94
CA SER A 150 -2.72 -2.53 -19.37
C SER A 150 -2.52 -3.89 -18.70
N GLN A 151 -1.38 -4.11 -18.02
CA GLN A 151 -1.02 -5.40 -17.43
C GLN A 151 -1.42 -5.48 -15.95
N PRO A 152 -2.02 -6.60 -15.51
CA PRO A 152 -2.33 -6.81 -14.10
C PRO A 152 -1.09 -7.09 -13.26
N PRO A 153 -0.99 -6.55 -12.03
CA PRO A 153 0.02 -7.00 -11.09
C PRO A 153 -0.33 -8.41 -10.57
N THR A 154 0.68 -9.17 -10.14
CA THR A 154 0.47 -10.43 -9.43
C THR A 154 0.05 -10.15 -7.98
N ILE A 155 -0.96 -10.89 -7.50
CA ILE A 155 -1.46 -10.82 -6.12
C ILE A 155 -1.63 -12.24 -5.60
N LEU A 156 -0.78 -12.64 -4.65
CA LEU A 156 -0.81 -13.98 -4.07
C LEU A 156 -1.68 -14.08 -2.81
N SER A 157 -2.23 -12.96 -2.33
CA SER A 157 -3.13 -12.92 -1.19
C SER A 157 -4.56 -13.26 -1.61
N VAL A 158 -5.19 -14.24 -0.95
CA VAL A 158 -6.58 -14.67 -1.25
C VAL A 158 -7.59 -13.73 -0.59
N TYR A 159 -7.67 -12.49 -1.06
CA TYR A 159 -8.49 -11.42 -0.46
C TYR A 159 -10.00 -11.70 -0.52
N THR A 160 -10.47 -12.49 -1.49
CA THR A 160 -11.88 -12.91 -1.60
C THR A 160 -12.33 -13.73 -0.40
N SER A 161 -11.45 -14.54 0.19
CA SER A 161 -11.76 -15.29 1.42
C SER A 161 -12.03 -14.37 2.61
N THR A 162 -11.33 -13.24 2.69
CA THR A 162 -11.53 -12.21 3.73
C THR A 162 -12.90 -11.55 3.57
N LEU A 163 -13.30 -11.24 2.34
CA LEU A 163 -14.62 -10.68 2.04
C LEU A 163 -15.76 -11.68 2.28
N SER A 164 -15.56 -12.95 1.91
CA SER A 164 -16.53 -14.01 2.15
C SER A 164 -16.75 -14.23 3.64
N ALA A 165 -15.67 -14.29 4.44
CA ALA A 165 -15.76 -14.44 5.89
C ALA A 165 -16.41 -13.23 6.57
N ALA A 166 -16.31 -12.04 5.97
CA ALA A 166 -17.01 -10.84 6.42
C ALA A 166 -18.49 -10.78 5.96
N GLY A 167 -18.94 -11.71 5.11
CA GLY A 167 -20.25 -11.66 4.48
C GLY A 167 -20.44 -10.42 3.58
N VAL A 168 -19.36 -9.94 2.95
CA VAL A 168 -19.34 -8.74 2.10
C VAL A 168 -19.28 -9.09 0.63
N LEU A 169 -18.67 -10.22 0.26
CA LEU A 169 -18.39 -10.58 -1.14
C LEU A 169 -19.64 -10.64 -2.02
N GLU A 170 -20.62 -11.49 -1.67
CA GLU A 170 -21.85 -11.66 -2.45
C GLU A 170 -22.71 -10.38 -2.53
N PRO A 171 -22.95 -9.65 -1.41
CA PRO A 171 -23.54 -8.31 -1.48
C PRO A 171 -22.82 -7.39 -2.46
N LEU A 172 -21.49 -7.28 -2.35
CA LEU A 172 -20.70 -6.39 -3.19
C LEU A 172 -20.83 -6.76 -4.67
N ASP A 173 -20.69 -8.03 -5.03
CA ASP A 173 -20.81 -8.49 -6.42
C ASP A 173 -22.21 -8.23 -6.99
N THR A 174 -23.24 -8.31 -6.15
CA THR A 174 -24.61 -7.94 -6.55
C THR A 174 -24.68 -6.44 -6.87
N PHE A 175 -24.15 -5.58 -6.00
CA PHE A 175 -24.13 -4.13 -6.22
C PHE A 175 -23.40 -3.75 -7.52
N LEU A 176 -22.22 -4.33 -7.74
CA LEU A 176 -21.38 -4.01 -8.90
C LEU A 176 -22.04 -4.39 -10.24
N LYS A 177 -22.97 -5.36 -10.23
CA LYS A 177 -23.73 -5.78 -11.41
C LYS A 177 -25.04 -5.02 -11.60
N SER A 178 -25.79 -4.77 -10.54
CA SER A 178 -27.18 -4.28 -10.61
C SER A 178 -27.38 -2.82 -10.18
N ARG A 179 -26.35 -2.18 -9.58
CA ARG A 179 -26.43 -0.84 -8.97
C ARG A 179 -27.51 -0.68 -7.90
N GLY A 180 -27.94 -1.76 -7.26
CA GLY A 180 -28.96 -1.68 -6.23
C GLY A 180 -28.94 -2.82 -5.22
N PRO A 181 -29.71 -2.69 -4.13
CA PRO A 181 -30.35 -1.46 -3.65
C PRO A 181 -29.33 -0.49 -3.01
N ALA A 182 -29.63 0.81 -2.96
CA ALA A 182 -28.75 1.81 -2.33
C ALA A 182 -28.47 1.53 -0.84
N SER A 183 -29.39 0.86 -0.14
CA SER A 183 -29.21 0.41 1.25
C SER A 183 -28.01 -0.53 1.45
N LEU A 184 -27.56 -1.18 0.37
CA LEU A 184 -26.46 -2.13 0.40
C LEU A 184 -25.13 -1.48 0.79
N LEU A 185 -24.92 -0.19 0.50
CA LEU A 185 -23.72 0.53 0.92
C LEU A 185 -23.70 0.74 2.44
N LEU A 186 -24.86 0.97 3.07
CA LEU A 186 -24.99 1.06 4.53
C LEU A 186 -24.72 -0.31 5.17
N ASP A 187 -25.24 -1.37 4.56
CA ASP A 187 -24.99 -2.73 5.02
C ASP A 187 -23.49 -3.08 4.92
N ILE A 188 -22.85 -2.77 3.80
CA ILE A 188 -21.40 -2.95 3.62
C ILE A 188 -20.64 -2.15 4.67
N ARG A 189 -20.96 -0.86 4.86
CA ARG A 189 -20.35 0.01 5.88
C ARG A 189 -20.38 -0.63 7.27
N SER A 190 -21.54 -1.18 7.68
CA SER A 190 -21.67 -1.85 8.98
C SER A 190 -20.73 -3.05 9.14
N ARG A 191 -20.48 -3.79 8.05
CA ARG A 191 -19.62 -4.98 8.02
C ARG A 191 -18.12 -4.65 7.99
N LEU A 192 -17.76 -3.40 7.68
CA LEU A 192 -16.38 -2.89 7.76
C LEU A 192 -15.93 -2.61 9.20
N SER A 193 -16.86 -2.60 10.15
CA SER A 193 -16.56 -2.39 11.57
C SER A 193 -16.79 -3.67 12.36
N SER A 194 -16.03 -3.83 13.43
CA SER A 194 -16.20 -4.87 14.45
C SER A 194 -17.24 -4.43 15.50
N PRO A 195 -17.78 -5.35 16.31
CA PRO A 195 -18.76 -5.01 17.35
C PRO A 195 -18.25 -4.03 18.42
N ASP A 196 -16.93 -3.95 18.60
CA ASP A 196 -16.26 -3.01 19.51
C ASP A 196 -16.06 -1.61 18.90
N GLY A 197 -16.52 -1.39 17.66
CA GLY A 197 -16.36 -0.13 16.92
C GLY A 197 -15.02 0.01 16.19
N SER A 198 -14.11 -0.95 16.33
CA SER A 198 -12.84 -0.95 15.57
C SER A 198 -13.07 -1.28 14.09
N TYR A 199 -12.30 -0.67 13.19
CA TYR A 199 -12.40 -0.99 11.76
C TYR A 199 -11.64 -2.27 11.41
N ARG A 200 -12.26 -3.11 10.58
CA ARG A 200 -11.67 -4.33 10.02
C ARG A 200 -10.81 -3.98 8.79
N VAL A 201 -9.60 -3.47 9.04
CA VAL A 201 -8.69 -2.93 8.00
C VAL A 201 -8.46 -3.91 6.83
N SER A 202 -8.28 -5.21 7.11
CA SER A 202 -8.10 -6.21 6.06
C SER A 202 -9.34 -6.39 5.17
N VAL A 203 -10.54 -6.24 5.72
CA VAL A 203 -11.80 -6.26 4.95
C VAL A 203 -11.89 -5.02 4.08
N ILE A 204 -11.50 -3.85 4.60
CA ILE A 204 -11.46 -2.59 3.83
C ILE A 204 -10.48 -2.71 2.66
N ASN A 205 -9.26 -3.18 2.90
CA ASN A 205 -8.24 -3.35 1.86
C ASN A 205 -8.68 -4.37 0.79
N ALA A 206 -9.25 -5.51 1.22
CA ALA A 206 -9.79 -6.52 0.32
C ALA A 206 -10.97 -5.99 -0.52
N LEU A 207 -11.85 -5.20 0.09
CA LEU A 207 -13.02 -4.59 -0.55
C LEU A 207 -12.57 -3.64 -1.66
N VAL A 208 -11.68 -2.69 -1.34
CA VAL A 208 -11.15 -1.73 -2.30
C VAL A 208 -10.50 -2.44 -3.48
N LEU A 209 -9.64 -3.42 -3.20
CA LEU A 209 -8.95 -4.19 -4.24
C LEU A 209 -9.94 -4.95 -5.12
N HIS A 210 -10.94 -5.62 -4.53
CA HIS A 210 -11.95 -6.38 -5.27
C HIS A 210 -12.75 -5.49 -6.22
N ILE A 211 -13.18 -4.31 -5.76
CA ILE A 211 -13.92 -3.35 -6.60
C ILE A 211 -13.08 -2.92 -7.81
N GLY A 212 -11.79 -2.61 -7.61
CA GLY A 212 -10.89 -2.23 -8.69
C GLY A 212 -10.64 -3.37 -9.69
N VAL A 213 -10.37 -4.58 -9.18
CA VAL A 213 -10.19 -5.77 -10.03
C VAL A 213 -11.44 -6.05 -10.86
N HIS A 214 -12.63 -5.94 -10.26
CA HIS A 214 -13.90 -6.08 -10.96
C HIS A 214 -14.07 -5.01 -12.06
N ALA A 215 -13.77 -3.75 -11.75
CA ALA A 215 -13.89 -2.66 -12.73
C ALA A 215 -13.00 -2.89 -13.95
N ILE A 216 -11.74 -3.28 -13.72
CA ILE A 216 -10.75 -3.51 -14.77
C ILE A 216 -11.16 -4.72 -15.63
N SER A 217 -11.57 -5.83 -15.01
CA SER A 217 -11.94 -7.05 -15.75
C SER A 217 -13.19 -6.88 -16.62
N HIS A 218 -14.07 -5.93 -16.29
CA HIS A 218 -15.28 -5.60 -17.05
C HIS A 218 -15.10 -4.41 -18.00
N GLY A 219 -13.88 -3.92 -18.21
CA GLY A 219 -13.60 -2.81 -19.13
C GLY A 219 -14.13 -1.45 -18.67
N LEU A 220 -14.40 -1.29 -17.36
CA LEU A 220 -14.94 -0.07 -16.75
C LEU A 220 -13.86 0.91 -16.28
N ALA A 221 -12.60 0.64 -16.64
CA ALA A 221 -11.44 1.47 -16.29
C ALA A 221 -11.14 2.57 -17.33
N SER A 222 -11.87 2.63 -18.46
CA SER A 222 -11.63 3.64 -19.50
C SER A 222 -12.07 5.04 -19.06
N PRO A 223 -11.40 6.12 -19.50
CA PRO A 223 -11.75 7.49 -19.08
C PRO A 223 -13.21 7.90 -19.34
N SER A 224 -13.85 7.34 -20.36
CA SER A 224 -15.25 7.62 -20.70
C SER A 224 -16.24 6.83 -19.84
N ALA A 225 -15.94 5.58 -19.49
CA ALA A 225 -16.83 4.73 -18.70
C ALA A 225 -16.69 4.99 -17.18
N LEU A 226 -15.46 5.28 -16.73
CA LEU A 226 -15.08 5.36 -15.32
C LEU A 226 -16.03 6.24 -14.49
N PRO A 227 -16.36 7.49 -14.86
CA PRO A 227 -17.14 8.39 -14.00
C PRO A 227 -18.56 7.90 -13.69
N SER A 228 -19.15 7.16 -14.63
CA SER A 228 -20.52 6.65 -14.51
C SER A 228 -20.59 5.20 -14.05
N SER A 229 -19.46 4.58 -13.71
CA SER A 229 -19.36 3.14 -13.44
C SER A 229 -19.83 2.78 -12.03
N ALA A 230 -20.49 1.61 -11.88
CA ALA A 230 -20.93 1.10 -10.58
C ALA A 230 -19.77 0.92 -9.56
N PRO A 231 -18.56 0.49 -9.95
CA PRO A 231 -17.39 0.49 -9.07
C PRO A 231 -17.04 1.87 -8.48
N VAL A 232 -17.03 2.91 -9.31
CA VAL A 232 -16.74 4.28 -8.85
C VAL A 232 -17.85 4.81 -7.97
N GLU A 233 -19.11 4.56 -8.33
CA GLU A 233 -20.27 4.89 -7.51
C GLU A 233 -20.19 4.22 -6.12
N CYS A 234 -19.79 2.95 -6.07
CA CYS A 234 -19.57 2.22 -4.82
C CYS A 234 -18.46 2.87 -3.98
N LEU A 235 -17.29 3.15 -4.58
CA LEU A 235 -16.15 3.74 -3.88
C LEU A 235 -16.45 5.16 -3.37
N ALA A 236 -17.07 6.00 -4.19
CA ALA A 236 -17.47 7.36 -3.82
C ALA A 236 -18.57 7.36 -2.76
N GLY A 237 -19.56 6.47 -2.88
CA GLY A 237 -20.62 6.29 -1.90
C GLY A 237 -20.09 5.86 -0.54
N LEU A 238 -19.18 4.87 -0.50
CA LEU A 238 -18.52 4.45 0.74
C LEU A 238 -17.66 5.55 1.36
N ALA A 239 -16.94 6.33 0.55
CA ALA A 239 -16.17 7.46 1.05
C ALA A 239 -17.07 8.52 1.69
N ALA A 240 -18.25 8.79 1.12
CA ALA A 240 -19.21 9.74 1.68
C ALA A 240 -19.84 9.22 2.99
N GLU A 241 -20.18 7.92 3.04
CA GLU A 241 -20.85 7.27 4.17
C GLU A 241 -19.94 7.01 5.37
N LEU A 242 -18.65 6.77 5.13
CA LEU A 242 -17.72 6.47 6.20
C LEU A 242 -17.41 7.72 7.06
N PRO A 243 -17.41 7.58 8.41
CA PRO A 243 -16.86 8.59 9.30
C PRO A 243 -15.38 8.89 8.99
N ALA A 244 -14.86 10.02 9.47
CA ALA A 244 -13.52 10.49 9.16
C ALA A 244 -12.42 9.43 9.34
N ASP A 245 -12.44 8.69 10.45
CA ASP A 245 -11.43 7.66 10.75
C ASP A 245 -11.54 6.45 9.81
N GLY A 246 -12.77 6.00 9.52
CA GLY A 246 -13.02 4.91 8.58
C GLY A 246 -12.69 5.28 7.14
N ARG A 247 -13.02 6.53 6.75
CA ARG A 247 -12.71 7.10 5.44
C ARG A 247 -11.21 7.22 5.24
N TYR A 248 -10.47 7.61 6.27
CA TYR A 248 -9.01 7.65 6.23
C TYR A 248 -8.39 6.26 5.97
N LEU A 249 -8.89 5.21 6.63
CA LEU A 249 -8.47 3.81 6.38
C LEU A 249 -8.84 3.34 4.97
N PHE A 250 -10.05 3.70 4.51
CA PHE A 250 -10.52 3.39 3.16
C PHE A 250 -9.66 4.05 2.08
N LEU A 251 -9.39 5.36 2.19
CA LEU A 251 -8.50 6.09 1.28
C LEU A 251 -7.08 5.53 1.32
N ASN A 252 -6.59 5.11 2.49
CA ASN A 252 -5.34 4.37 2.62
C ASN A 252 -5.35 3.05 1.82
N GLY A 253 -6.49 2.35 1.77
CA GLY A 253 -6.70 1.16 0.96
C GLY A 253 -6.59 1.43 -0.54
N LEU A 254 -7.13 2.56 -1.03
CA LEU A 254 -6.96 2.99 -2.43
C LEU A 254 -5.49 3.35 -2.71
N ALA A 255 -4.87 4.14 -1.83
CA ALA A 255 -3.49 4.58 -1.99
C ALA A 255 -2.47 3.41 -1.94
N ASN A 256 -2.81 2.28 -1.30
CA ASN A 256 -1.98 1.07 -1.36
C ASN A 256 -1.82 0.49 -2.75
N GLN A 257 -2.72 0.83 -3.68
CA GLN A 257 -2.68 0.33 -5.04
C GLN A 257 -1.84 1.22 -5.96
N LEU A 258 -1.39 2.38 -5.48
CA LEU A 258 -0.53 3.33 -6.21
C LEU A 258 0.95 2.89 -6.14
N ARG A 259 1.30 1.82 -6.85
CA ARG A 259 2.62 1.16 -6.82
C ARG A 259 3.39 1.41 -8.12
N TYR A 260 4.00 0.41 -8.72
CA TYR A 260 4.67 0.52 -10.03
C TYR A 260 3.66 0.59 -11.20
N PRO A 261 4.05 0.93 -12.44
CA PRO A 261 3.16 0.91 -13.59
C PRO A 261 2.46 -0.45 -13.78
N ASN A 262 1.15 -0.48 -13.58
CA ASN A 262 0.25 -1.61 -13.82
C ASN A 262 -1.19 -1.10 -13.91
N ASN A 263 -2.12 -1.94 -14.34
CA ASN A 263 -3.53 -1.52 -14.53
C ASN A 263 -4.27 -1.18 -13.22
N HIS A 264 -3.89 -1.74 -12.06
CA HIS A 264 -4.46 -1.34 -10.78
C HIS A 264 -3.99 0.06 -10.41
N THR A 265 -2.68 0.32 -10.50
CA THR A 265 -2.10 1.64 -10.21
C THR A 265 -2.73 2.72 -11.08
N HIS A 266 -2.91 2.47 -12.38
CA HIS A 266 -3.60 3.40 -13.27
C HIS A 266 -5.05 3.62 -12.85
N TYR A 267 -5.83 2.55 -12.65
CA TYR A 267 -7.23 2.64 -12.23
C TYR A 267 -7.41 3.44 -10.93
N PHE A 268 -6.68 3.08 -9.86
CA PHE A 268 -6.82 3.73 -8.56
C PHE A 268 -6.28 5.18 -8.55
N SER A 269 -5.29 5.49 -9.39
CA SER A 269 -4.85 6.88 -9.62
C SER A 269 -6.00 7.70 -10.22
N CYS A 270 -6.63 7.21 -11.29
CA CYS A 270 -7.76 7.86 -11.94
C CYS A 270 -8.96 8.02 -10.99
N VAL A 271 -9.28 6.99 -10.19
CA VAL A 271 -10.37 7.04 -9.21
C VAL A 271 -10.12 8.09 -8.14
N LEU A 272 -8.92 8.14 -7.54
CA LEU A 272 -8.61 9.13 -6.51
C LEU A 272 -8.69 10.57 -7.04
N LEU A 273 -8.16 10.79 -8.25
CA LEU A 273 -8.22 12.09 -8.91
C LEU A 273 -9.66 12.49 -9.27
N LEU A 274 -10.47 11.53 -9.72
CA LEU A 274 -11.89 11.75 -9.99
C LEU A 274 -12.65 12.10 -8.72
N MET A 275 -12.48 11.32 -7.65
CA MET A 275 -13.09 11.58 -6.34
C MET A 275 -12.69 12.94 -5.78
N PHE A 276 -11.44 13.38 -5.99
CA PHE A 276 -11.00 14.72 -5.62
C PHE A 276 -11.74 15.81 -6.41
N ALA A 277 -11.85 15.64 -7.74
CA ALA A 277 -12.51 16.59 -8.63
C ALA A 277 -14.03 16.71 -8.38
N GLU A 278 -14.68 15.60 -8.04
CA GLU A 278 -16.13 15.52 -7.84
C GLU A 278 -16.56 15.64 -6.36
N ALA A 279 -15.61 15.81 -5.44
CA ALA A 279 -15.89 16.00 -4.04
C ALA A 279 -16.83 17.21 -3.82
N ARG A 280 -17.88 16.99 -3.02
CA ARG A 280 -18.89 18.01 -2.69
C ARG A 280 -18.37 19.09 -1.73
N ASP A 281 -17.36 18.75 -0.94
CA ASP A 281 -16.75 19.61 0.06
C ASP A 281 -15.24 19.39 0.13
N GLU A 282 -14.53 20.34 0.76
CA GLU A 282 -13.08 20.28 0.89
C GLU A 282 -12.61 19.22 1.90
N THR A 283 -13.48 18.65 2.75
CA THR A 283 -13.09 17.64 3.75
C THR A 283 -12.59 16.37 3.07
N LEU A 284 -13.28 15.90 2.04
CA LEU A 284 -12.82 14.74 1.26
C LEU A 284 -11.53 15.06 0.49
N GLN A 285 -11.42 16.26 -0.08
CA GLN A 285 -10.23 16.72 -0.81
C GLN A 285 -9.01 16.79 0.12
N GLU A 286 -9.18 17.31 1.33
CA GLU A 286 -8.17 17.38 2.37
C GLU A 286 -7.73 15.98 2.80
N GLN A 287 -8.67 15.05 3.06
CA GLN A 287 -8.32 13.69 3.45
C GLN A 287 -7.60 12.91 2.35
N ILE A 288 -8.01 13.03 1.09
CA ILE A 288 -7.28 12.45 -0.06
C ILE A 288 -5.85 13.01 -0.07
N THR A 289 -5.72 14.33 0.04
CA THR A 289 -4.41 15.00 0.04
C THR A 289 -3.54 14.53 1.20
N ARG A 290 -4.09 14.45 2.42
CA ARG A 290 -3.39 13.98 3.61
C ARG A 290 -2.81 12.58 3.41
N VAL A 291 -3.61 11.63 2.90
CA VAL A 291 -3.18 10.25 2.65
C VAL A 291 -2.04 10.18 1.62
N LEU A 292 -2.06 11.05 0.60
CA LEU A 292 -0.98 11.11 -0.39
C LEU A 292 0.29 11.73 0.22
N VAL A 293 0.17 12.86 0.91
CA VAL A 293 1.29 13.64 1.43
C VAL A 293 1.99 12.95 2.59
N GLU A 294 1.26 12.34 3.53
CA GLU A 294 1.87 11.65 4.67
C GLU A 294 2.85 10.55 4.22
N ARG A 295 2.60 9.96 3.04
CA ARG A 295 3.46 8.96 2.39
C ARG A 295 4.65 9.57 1.64
N LEU A 296 4.64 10.86 1.34
CA LEU A 296 5.71 11.56 0.63
C LEU A 296 6.67 12.32 1.57
N ILE A 297 6.23 12.66 2.77
CA ILE A 297 7.03 13.39 3.76
C ILE A 297 8.00 12.50 4.55
N VAL A 298 7.90 11.17 4.39
CA VAL A 298 8.84 10.21 4.98
C VAL A 298 10.06 10.01 4.09
N HIS A 299 11.07 9.32 4.61
CA HIS A 299 12.27 8.97 3.86
C HIS A 299 11.94 8.08 2.66
N ARG A 300 12.76 8.20 1.61
CA ARG A 300 12.70 7.30 0.45
C ARG A 300 12.83 5.83 0.90
N PRO A 301 12.25 4.88 0.16
CA PRO A 301 11.62 5.02 -1.16
C PRO A 301 10.17 5.54 -1.10
N HIS A 302 9.69 6.04 -2.24
CA HIS A 302 8.30 6.42 -2.46
C HIS A 302 7.73 5.59 -3.62
N PRO A 303 6.49 5.06 -3.51
CA PRO A 303 5.87 4.33 -4.61
C PRO A 303 5.71 5.20 -5.86
N TRP A 304 6.00 4.64 -7.04
CA TRP A 304 5.97 5.38 -8.32
C TRP A 304 4.60 6.01 -8.61
N GLY A 305 3.54 5.23 -8.48
CA GLY A 305 2.16 5.65 -8.74
C GLY A 305 1.70 6.71 -7.75
N LEU A 306 2.15 6.64 -6.50
CA LEU A 306 1.87 7.67 -5.49
C LEU A 306 2.43 9.03 -5.95
N LEU A 307 3.69 9.06 -6.41
CA LEU A 307 4.31 10.26 -6.95
C LEU A 307 3.56 10.77 -8.17
N VAL A 308 3.27 9.89 -9.14
CA VAL A 308 2.54 10.25 -10.37
C VAL A 308 1.17 10.84 -10.06
N THR A 309 0.38 10.19 -9.20
CA THR A 309 -0.95 10.69 -8.80
C THR A 309 -0.85 12.05 -8.13
N PHE A 310 0.11 12.23 -7.21
CA PHE A 310 0.27 13.51 -6.51
C PHE A 310 0.76 14.62 -7.45
N ILE A 311 1.69 14.33 -8.35
CA ILE A 311 2.18 15.28 -9.36
C ILE A 311 1.03 15.75 -10.26
N GLU A 312 0.21 14.82 -10.74
CA GLU A 312 -0.96 15.13 -11.57
C GLU A 312 -1.95 16.04 -10.83
N LEU A 313 -2.23 15.71 -9.56
CA LEU A 313 -3.12 16.49 -8.69
C LEU A 313 -2.68 17.94 -8.55
N ILE A 314 -1.38 18.20 -8.35
CA ILE A 314 -0.86 19.54 -8.09
C ILE A 314 -0.54 20.34 -9.37
N LYS A 315 -0.26 19.67 -10.50
CA LYS A 315 0.09 20.33 -11.77
C LYS A 315 -1.12 20.61 -12.65
N ASN A 316 -2.10 19.70 -12.67
CA ASN A 316 -3.24 19.85 -13.56
C ASN A 316 -4.23 20.88 -13.00
N LYS A 317 -4.41 21.97 -13.75
CA LYS A 317 -5.28 23.10 -13.37
C LYS A 317 -6.74 22.67 -13.14
N ARG A 318 -7.18 21.54 -13.71
CA ARG A 318 -8.52 20.97 -13.50
C ARG A 318 -8.86 20.80 -12.02
N TYR A 319 -7.89 20.43 -11.19
CA TYR A 319 -8.14 20.15 -9.77
C TYR A 319 -8.15 21.41 -8.90
N ALA A 320 -7.66 22.54 -9.42
CA ALA A 320 -7.54 23.80 -8.69
C ALA A 320 -6.91 23.62 -7.29
N PHE A 321 -5.92 22.72 -7.17
CA PHE A 321 -5.37 22.27 -5.88
C PHE A 321 -4.90 23.44 -5.01
N TRP A 322 -4.10 24.34 -5.57
CA TRP A 322 -3.50 25.48 -4.86
C TRP A 322 -4.48 26.59 -4.48
N THR A 323 -5.75 26.48 -4.87
CA THR A 323 -6.81 27.42 -4.47
C THR A 323 -7.62 26.92 -3.29
N LYS A 324 -7.41 25.67 -2.84
CA LYS A 324 -8.15 25.05 -1.74
C LYS A 324 -7.70 25.60 -0.39
N ALA A 325 -8.63 25.82 0.53
CA ALA A 325 -8.35 26.48 1.81
C ALA A 325 -7.37 25.66 2.67
N PHE A 326 -7.50 24.33 2.68
CA PHE A 326 -6.62 23.44 3.43
C PHE A 326 -5.15 23.48 2.98
N THR A 327 -4.84 23.96 1.76
CA THR A 327 -3.44 24.09 1.29
C THR A 327 -2.70 25.28 1.91
N ARG A 328 -3.45 26.23 2.50
CA ARG A 328 -2.94 27.48 3.08
C ARG A 328 -3.45 27.72 4.50
N CYS A 329 -3.93 26.67 5.17
CA CYS A 329 -4.52 26.78 6.50
C CYS A 329 -3.49 27.15 7.58
N ALA A 330 -2.21 26.84 7.33
CA ALA A 330 -1.09 27.22 8.17
C ALA A 330 0.19 27.40 7.32
N PRO A 331 1.10 28.33 7.68
CA PRO A 331 2.36 28.53 6.98
C PRO A 331 3.24 27.27 6.89
N GLU A 332 3.18 26.38 7.89
CA GLU A 332 3.91 25.12 7.90
C GLU A 332 3.37 24.15 6.83
N VAL A 333 2.05 24.12 6.65
CA VAL A 333 1.37 23.27 5.67
C VAL A 333 1.67 23.75 4.25
N GLU A 334 1.62 25.06 4.02
CA GLU A 334 2.00 25.65 2.73
C GLU A 334 3.46 25.34 2.39
N ARG A 335 4.39 25.55 3.34
CA ARG A 335 5.82 25.20 3.18
C ARG A 335 6.03 23.71 2.92
N LEU A 336 5.23 22.84 3.55
CA LEU A 336 5.27 21.40 3.30
C LEU A 336 4.91 21.08 1.86
N PHE A 337 3.79 21.62 1.37
CA PHE A 337 3.35 21.42 0.00
C PHE A 337 4.35 21.97 -1.01
N GLU A 338 4.90 23.16 -0.77
CA GLU A 338 5.95 23.74 -1.62
C GLU A 338 7.24 22.90 -1.60
N SER A 339 7.60 22.31 -0.46
CA SER A 339 8.78 21.44 -0.34
C SER A 339 8.59 20.13 -1.11
N VAL A 340 7.44 19.48 -0.94
CA VAL A 340 7.10 18.24 -1.68
C VAL A 340 6.98 18.57 -3.17
N ALA A 341 6.29 19.64 -3.54
CA ALA A 341 6.15 20.06 -4.93
C ALA A 341 7.51 20.40 -5.55
N ARG A 342 8.39 21.14 -4.85
CA ARG A 342 9.76 21.41 -5.34
C ARG A 342 10.57 20.13 -5.48
N SER A 343 10.51 19.22 -4.51
CA SER A 343 11.18 17.91 -4.61
C SER A 343 10.66 17.11 -5.81
N CYS A 344 9.36 17.23 -6.09
CA CYS A 344 8.72 16.62 -7.25
C CYS A 344 8.86 17.42 -8.57
N MET A 345 9.38 18.64 -8.55
CA MET A 345 9.52 19.48 -9.75
C MET A 345 11.00 19.71 -10.12
N ALA A 346 11.92 19.64 -9.16
CA ALA A 346 13.36 19.84 -9.35
C ALA A 346 14.11 18.56 -9.75
N GLY A 347 13.50 17.37 -9.63
CA GLY A 347 14.10 16.09 -10.01
C GLY A 347 14.55 16.00 -11.48
N GLY A 348 14.04 16.87 -12.36
CA GLY A 348 14.44 16.92 -13.77
C GLY A 348 15.85 17.48 -14.05
N ALA A 349 16.54 18.08 -13.07
CA ALA A 349 17.85 18.71 -13.28
C ALA A 349 19.05 17.91 -12.74
N ALA A 350 18.84 16.89 -11.91
CA ALA A 350 19.91 16.24 -11.15
C ALA A 350 20.26 14.80 -11.58
N ALA A 351 19.65 14.27 -12.64
CA ALA A 351 19.86 12.89 -13.10
C ALA A 351 21.16 12.66 -13.92
N GLY A 352 22.18 13.51 -13.73
CA GLY A 352 23.42 13.49 -14.51
C GLY A 352 24.70 13.16 -13.74
N ALA A 353 24.64 12.93 -12.43
CA ALA A 353 25.84 12.64 -11.64
C ALA A 353 25.76 11.25 -11.00
N PRO A 354 26.80 10.39 -11.16
CA PRO A 354 26.83 9.11 -10.47
C PRO A 354 26.93 9.39 -8.96
N VAL A 355 26.01 8.83 -8.19
CA VAL A 355 26.10 8.83 -6.73
C VAL A 355 27.32 7.98 -6.37
N SER A 356 28.37 8.62 -5.87
CA SER A 356 29.54 7.94 -5.35
C SER A 356 29.14 7.06 -4.17
N GLU A 357 29.43 5.77 -4.27
CA GLU A 357 29.37 4.79 -3.20
C GLU A 357 30.31 5.19 -2.05
N HIS A 358 29.89 6.05 -1.12
CA HIS A 358 30.55 6.21 0.19
C HIS A 358 29.76 7.13 1.12
N GLU A 359 28.50 6.82 1.44
CA GLU A 359 27.82 7.48 2.58
C GLU A 359 26.57 6.71 3.06
N ALA A 360 26.67 5.38 3.13
CA ALA A 360 25.62 4.51 3.67
C ALA A 360 26.02 3.84 4.98
N VAL A 361 26.67 4.55 5.91
CA VAL A 361 26.70 4.18 7.33
C VAL A 361 26.84 5.46 8.17
N ALA A 362 25.75 5.80 8.88
CA ALA A 362 25.63 6.68 10.05
C ALA A 362 24.64 7.85 9.85
N GLN A 363 23.36 7.58 10.14
CA GLN A 363 22.53 8.32 11.11
C GLN A 363 21.19 7.60 11.32
#